data_AF-A0A533VDH6-F1
#
_entry.id   AF-A0A533VDH6-F1
#
_cell.length_a   1.000
_cell.length_b   1.000
_cell.length_c   1.000
_cell.angle_alpha   90.00
_cell.angle_beta   90.00
_cell.angle_gamma   90.00
#
_symmetry.space_group_name_H-M   'P 1'
#
loop_
_entity.id
_entity.type
_entity.pdbx_description
1 polymer ?
#
loop_
_entity_poly.entity_id
_entity_poly.type
_entity_poly.pdbx_seq_one_letter_code
_entity_poly.pdbx_strand_id
1 'polypeptide(L)' 'MIKKIQVKNGTREATLIRSFNRIPQNSLIVQKIINDVIKFGDNAIIKYTKKFDNVKIDSIVVDKEEFKKAYQEV' A
#
# COMPACT_ATOMS: atom_id res chain seq x y z
N MET A 1 -10.86 -12.30 27.45
CA MET A 1 -10.01 -13.39 27.98
C MET A 1 -8.64 -13.26 27.32
N ILE A 2 -7.56 -13.04 28.09
CA ILE A 2 -6.21 -12.84 27.52
C ILE A 2 -5.62 -14.21 27.18
N LYS A 3 -5.21 -14.41 25.92
CA LYS A 3 -4.47 -15.61 25.50
C LYS A 3 -3.08 -15.59 26.15
N LYS A 4 -2.78 -16.59 26.99
CA LYS A 4 -1.43 -16.83 27.51
C LYS A 4 -0.68 -17.72 26.52
N ILE A 5 0.48 -17.26 26.06
CA ILE A 5 1.36 -18.02 25.16
C ILE A 5 2.57 -18.44 25.99
N GLN A 6 2.89 -19.73 26.00
CA GLN A 6 4.06 -20.25 26.69
C GLN A 6 5.24 -20.25 25.70
N VAL A 7 6.25 -19.41 25.97
CA VAL A 7 7.38 -19.17 25.07
C VAL A 7 8.50 -20.16 25.43
N LYS A 8 8.73 -21.17 24.58
CA LYS A 8 9.85 -22.13 24.71
C LYS A 8 11.06 -21.69 23.86
N ASN A 9 10.81 -21.07 22.71
CA ASN A 9 11.83 -20.52 21.82
C ASN A 9 11.32 -19.20 21.22
N GLY A 10 11.78 -18.10 21.81
CA GLY A 10 11.28 -16.76 21.49
C GLY A 10 11.33 -16.40 20.02
N THR A 11 12.37 -16.82 19.29
CA THR A 11 12.53 -16.52 17.87
C THR A 11 11.50 -17.26 17.01
N ARG A 12 11.24 -18.53 17.32
CA ARG A 12 10.27 -19.36 16.59
C ARG A 12 8.83 -18.91 16.85
N GLU A 13 8.51 -18.60 18.10
CA GLU A 13 7.16 -18.16 18.48
C GLU A 13 6.87 -16.74 17.98
N ALA A 14 7.85 -15.83 18.03
CA ALA A 14 7.71 -14.50 17.42
C ALA A 14 7.47 -14.59 15.91
N THR A 15 8.18 -15.49 15.22
CA THR A 15 7.99 -15.73 13.78
C THR A 15 6.58 -16.24 13.47
N LEU A 16 6.09 -17.21 14.25
CA LEU A 16 4.73 -17.74 14.11
C LEU A 16 3.67 -16.66 14.33
N ILE A 17 3.77 -15.86 15.40
CA ILE A 17 2.82 -14.78 15.70
C ILE A 17 2.80 -13.73 14.58
N ARG A 18 3.98 -13.31 14.09
CA ARG A 18 4.08 -12.36 12.98
C ARG A 18 3.46 -12.93 11.69
N SER A 19 3.64 -14.22 11.44
CA SER A 19 3.05 -14.89 10.26
C SER A 19 1.53 -15.08 10.36
N PHE A 20 1.00 -15.20 11.58
CA PHE A 20 -0.41 -15.43 11.83
C PHE A 20 -1.26 -14.16 11.58
N ASN A 21 -0.67 -12.98 11.77
CA ASN A 21 -1.26 -11.69 11.43
C ASN A 21 -1.04 -11.29 9.96
N ARG A 22 -0.76 -12.25 9.06
CA ARG A 22 -0.73 -11.96 7.63
C ARG A 22 -2.11 -11.45 7.22
N ILE A 23 -2.16 -10.16 6.88
CA ILE A 23 -3.29 -9.54 6.21
C ILE A 23 -3.64 -10.47 5.04
N PRO A 24 -4.88 -10.98 4.95
CA PRO A 24 -5.23 -11.88 3.87
C PRO A 24 -4.89 -11.22 2.54
N GLN A 25 -3.98 -11.84 1.78
CA GLN A 25 -3.52 -11.34 0.48
C GLN A 25 -4.68 -11.19 -0.51
N ASN A 26 -5.76 -11.94 -0.29
CA ASN A 26 -6.94 -12.01 -1.15
C ASN A 26 -8.07 -11.11 -0.64
N SER A 27 -7.76 -9.85 -0.37
CA SER A 27 -8.79 -8.85 -0.16
C SER A 27 -9.59 -8.68 -1.46
N LEU A 28 -10.88 -9.01 -1.45
CA LEU A 28 -11.81 -8.78 -2.57
C LEU A 28 -11.73 -7.32 -3.09
N ILE A 29 -11.38 -6.40 -2.19
CA ILE A 29 -11.19 -4.98 -2.50
C ILE A 29 -9.95 -4.77 -3.37
N VAL A 30 -8.82 -5.43 -3.05
CA VAL A 30 -7.59 -5.34 -3.84
C VAL A 30 -7.81 -5.90 -5.23
N GLN A 31 -8.47 -7.06 -5.34
CA GLN A 31 -8.77 -7.66 -6.65
C GLN A 31 -9.64 -6.74 -7.51
N LYS A 32 -10.62 -6.06 -6.89
CA LYS A 32 -11.47 -5.09 -7.59
C LYS A 32 -10.65 -3.91 -8.13
N ILE A 33 -9.72 -3.37 -7.33
CA ILE A 33 -8.86 -2.27 -7.76
C ILE A 33 -7.97 -2.71 -8.93
N ILE A 34 -7.37 -3.91 -8.85
CA ILE A 34 -6.55 -4.44 -9.95
C ILE A 34 -7.38 -4.57 -11.24
N ASN A 35 -8.58 -5.15 -11.14
CA ASN A 35 -9.46 -5.31 -12.31
C ASN A 35 -9.88 -3.95 -12.89
N ASP A 36 -10.12 -2.95 -12.05
CA ASP A 36 -10.44 -1.59 -12.50
C ASP A 36 -9.24 -0.96 -13.22
N VAL A 37 -8.00 -1.14 -12.72
CA VAL A 37 -6.79 -0.62 -13.39
C VAL A 37 -6.57 -1.32 -14.73
N ILE A 38 -6.78 -2.64 -14.81
CA ILE A 38 -6.68 -3.37 -16.09
C ILE A 38 -7.71 -2.86 -17.11
N LYS A 39 -8.94 -2.53 -16.66
CA LYS A 39 -10.03 -2.12 -17.55
C LYS A 39 -9.97 -0.64 -17.96
N PHE A 40 -9.57 0.24 -17.05
CA PHE A 40 -9.65 1.69 -17.24
C PHE A 40 -8.28 2.38 -17.34
N GLY A 41 -7.19 1.65 -17.13
CA GLY A 41 -5.82 2.16 -17.21
C GLY A 41 -5.57 3.33 -16.27
N ASP A 42 -4.93 4.37 -16.81
CA ASP A 42 -4.51 5.56 -16.08
C ASP A 42 -5.66 6.30 -15.39
N ASN A 43 -6.87 6.26 -15.96
CA ASN A 43 -8.05 6.87 -15.36
C ASN A 43 -8.40 6.24 -13.99
N ALA A 44 -8.18 4.92 -13.83
CA ALA A 44 -8.36 4.27 -12.54
C ALA A 44 -7.30 4.73 -11.54
N ILE A 45 -6.05 4.90 -11.98
CA ILE A 45 -4.94 5.35 -11.14
C ILE A 45 -5.27 6.74 -10.57
N ILE A 46 -5.60 7.72 -11.43
CA ILE A 46 -5.94 9.09 -11.01
C ILE A 46 -7.12 9.09 -10.02
N LYS A 47 -8.15 8.27 -10.30
CA LYS A 47 -9.31 8.13 -9.42
C LYS A 47 -8.93 7.57 -8.04
N TYR A 48 -8.08 6.54 -8.00
CA TYR A 48 -7.66 5.91 -6.75
C TYR A 48 -6.66 6.77 -5.97
N THR A 49 -5.77 7.49 -6.62
CA THR A 49 -4.91 8.51 -6.01
C THR A 49 -5.75 9.58 -5.31
N LYS A 50 -6.79 10.11 -5.99
CA LYS A 50 -7.70 11.06 -5.35
C LYS A 50 -8.43 10.47 -4.15
N LYS A 51 -8.78 9.19 -4.19
CA LYS A 51 -9.56 8.53 -3.13
C LYS A 51 -8.72 8.21 -1.89
N PHE A 52 -7.51 7.70 -2.08
CA PHE A 52 -6.68 7.18 -0.99
C PHE A 52 -5.63 8.20 -0.52
N ASP A 53 -5.05 8.96 -1.44
CA ASP A 53 -4.03 9.96 -1.13
C ASP A 53 -4.63 11.36 -0.96
N ASN A 54 -5.91 11.53 -1.30
CA ASN A 54 -6.64 12.81 -1.25
C ASN A 54 -5.98 13.93 -2.07
N VAL A 55 -5.21 13.55 -3.10
CA VAL A 55 -4.52 14.46 -4.02
C VAL A 55 -5.12 14.32 -5.42
N LYS A 56 -5.35 15.46 -6.09
CA LYS A 56 -5.68 15.48 -7.51
C LYS A 56 -4.39 15.69 -8.30
N ILE A 57 -4.06 14.75 -9.16
CA ILE A 57 -2.90 14.82 -10.06
C ILE A 57 -3.37 15.03 -11.50
N ASP A 58 -2.66 15.88 -12.23
CA ASP A 58 -2.88 16.11 -13.66
C ASP A 58 -1.94 15.25 -14.53
N SER A 59 -0.79 14.85 -13.98
CA SER A 59 0.17 13.91 -14.58
C SER A 59 0.56 12.85 -13.56
N ILE A 60 0.74 11.61 -14.03
CA ILE A 60 1.27 10.50 -13.21
C ILE A 60 2.78 10.65 -13.02
N VAL A 61 3.46 11.25 -14.00
CA VAL A 61 4.91 11.43 -13.99
C VAL A 61 5.22 12.85 -13.52
N VAL A 62 6.07 12.95 -12.50
CA VAL A 62 6.62 14.21 -11.99
C VAL A 62 7.56 14.82 -13.03
N ASP A 63 7.46 16.13 -13.23
CA ASP A 63 8.31 16.81 -14.20
C ASP A 63 9.75 16.97 -13.70
N LYS A 64 10.72 16.92 -14.62
CA LYS A 64 12.14 17.14 -14.34
C LYS A 64 12.39 18.50 -13.71
N GLU A 65 11.59 19.50 -14.04
CA GLU A 65 11.68 20.83 -13.45
C GLU A 65 11.28 20.84 -11.97
N GLU A 66 10.25 20.08 -11.60
CA GLU A 66 9.83 19.90 -10.20
C GLU A 66 10.94 19.25 -9.38
N PHE A 67 11.64 18.25 -9.94
CA PHE A 67 12.83 17.67 -9.31
C PHE A 67 13.92 18.72 -9.07
N LYS A 68 14.27 19.53 -10.09
CA LYS A 68 15.31 20.57 -9.94
C LYS A 68 14.94 21.57 -8.86
N LYS A 69 13.68 22.00 -8.79
CA LYS A 69 13.18 22.91 -7.77
C LYS A 69 13.33 22.31 -6.37
N ALA A 70 12.94 21.05 -6.18
CA ALA A 70 13.05 20.38 -4.89
C ALA A 70 14.50 20.30 -4.39
N TYR A 71 15.48 20.08 -5.27
CA TYR A 71 16.91 20.08 -4.90
C TYR A 71 17.45 21.46 -4.47
N GLN A 72 16.83 22.56 -4.92
CA GLN A 72 17.24 23.92 -4.54
C GLN A 72 16.65 24.37 -3.20
N GLU A 73 15.59 23.71 -2.73
CA GLU A 73 14.91 24.02 -1.47
C GLU A 73 15.45 23.19 -0.27
N VAL A 74 16.51 22.40 -0.47
CA VAL A 74 17.23 21.59 0.54
C VAL A 74 18.58 22.23 0.85
#